data_AF-A0A932VXK8-F1
#
_entry.id   AF-A0A932VXK8-F1
#
_cell.length_a   1.000
_cell.length_b   1.000
_cell.length_c   1.000
_cell.angle_alpha   90.00
_cell.angle_beta   90.00
_cell.angle_gamma   90.00
#
_symmetry.space_group_name_H-M   'P 1'
#
loop_
_entity.id
_entity.type
_entity.pdbx_description
1 polymer ?
#
loop_
_entity_poly.entity_id
_entity_poly.type
_entity_poly.pdbx_seq_one_letter_code
_entity_poly.pdbx_strand_id
1 'polypeptide(L)'
;MTTSKAWLRMQRWTWILPVAVMACLAAGQESQTEPVHKVGEGITPPRIIFAPDPSYTLEAWQKGITGKVSLKLEVLPDGRTNNIRVVKPLDPSLDQSAVEAVAHWRFQPATKNGAPISIEISVVVGFLGPTSASPRPGVYTGLPCAAKIDSRDIKTLLKKASKGDPKAQITIGCAYQYGLAEMPPDRAQAISWYRKAAEIGLVPAQHFLGEAYLLNFDYVRAYTWLTIANSGGYKDPNDKLKIVTTLLNADQISDAEAQVAEWKRQHGTK
;
A
#
# COMPACT_ATOMS: atom_id res chain seq x y z
N MET A 1 -42.15 -15.69 50.27
CA MET A 1 -42.21 -14.58 51.23
C MET A 1 -41.27 -13.49 50.69
N THR A 2 -41.57 -12.61 49.74
CA THR A 2 -42.79 -11.85 49.33
C THR A 2 -43.43 -11.02 50.43
N THR A 3 -42.91 -9.80 50.59
CA THR A 3 -43.51 -8.54 51.11
C THR A 3 -42.43 -7.47 50.91
N SER A 4 -42.62 -6.22 50.47
CA SER A 4 -43.77 -5.33 50.20
C SER A 4 -43.17 -4.12 49.44
N LYS A 5 -43.69 -3.67 48.28
CA LYS A 5 -44.63 -2.53 48.08
C LYS A 5 -44.31 -1.33 49.01
N ALA A 6 -44.19 -0.06 48.61
CA ALA A 6 -45.03 0.77 47.73
C ALA A 6 -44.39 2.19 47.64
N TRP A 7 -44.21 2.80 46.47
CA TRP A 7 -45.06 3.84 45.83
C TRP A 7 -44.79 5.33 46.18
N LEU A 8 -44.80 6.13 45.09
CA LEU A 8 -45.27 7.52 44.92
C LEU A 8 -44.43 8.69 45.47
N ARG A 9 -43.91 9.54 44.56
CA ARG A 9 -44.63 10.77 44.16
C ARG A 9 -44.02 11.49 42.95
N MET A 10 -44.89 11.73 41.98
CA MET A 10 -44.78 12.76 40.95
C MET A 10 -44.56 14.15 41.56
N GLN A 11 -43.74 14.99 40.91
CA GLN A 11 -44.06 16.41 40.77
C GLN A 11 -43.74 16.89 39.35
N ARG A 12 -44.82 17.15 38.62
CA ARG A 12 -44.91 17.96 37.41
C ARG A 12 -44.70 19.42 37.80
N TRP A 13 -43.78 20.12 37.14
CA TRP A 13 -43.83 21.58 37.04
C TRP A 13 -43.85 21.94 35.56
N THR A 14 -45.07 22.14 35.07
CA THR A 14 -45.37 22.86 33.84
C THR A 14 -45.31 24.35 34.13
N TRP A 15 -44.39 25.06 33.47
CA TRP A 15 -44.53 26.50 33.25
C TRP A 15 -44.62 26.74 31.74
N ILE A 16 -45.75 27.31 31.36
CA ILE A 16 -46.10 27.78 30.02
C ILE A 16 -45.75 29.27 29.95
N LEU A 17 -45.27 29.72 28.79
CA LEU A 17 -45.26 31.07 28.17
C LEU A 17 -43.84 31.54 27.75
N PRO A 18 -43.71 32.38 26.71
CA PRO A 18 -44.46 32.46 25.45
C PRO A 18 -43.54 32.40 24.22
N VAL A 19 -44.18 32.19 23.07
CA VAL A 19 -43.61 32.22 21.72
C VAL A 19 -43.03 33.60 21.42
N ALA A 20 -41.71 33.68 21.22
CA ALA A 20 -41.04 34.79 20.56
C ALA A 20 -40.56 34.30 19.18
N VAL A 21 -41.26 34.72 18.13
CA VAL A 21 -40.83 34.57 16.75
C VAL A 21 -39.68 35.55 16.51
N MET A 22 -38.44 35.07 16.56
CA MET A 22 -37.30 35.73 15.94
C MET A 22 -36.95 34.98 14.66
N ALA A 23 -37.32 35.59 13.53
CA ALA A 23 -36.77 35.26 12.24
C ALA A 23 -35.30 35.73 12.22
N CYS A 24 -34.37 34.81 12.51
CA CYS A 24 -32.97 34.98 12.13
C CYS A 24 -32.75 34.21 10.83
N LEU A 25 -32.44 34.96 9.77
CA LEU A 25 -31.95 34.44 8.50
C LEU A 25 -30.79 33.47 8.79
N ALA A 26 -31.00 32.18 8.51
CA ALA A 26 -29.90 31.23 8.41
C ALA A 26 -29.15 31.56 7.11
N ALA A 27 -28.14 32.43 7.22
CA ALA A 27 -27.13 32.58 6.19
C ALA A 27 -26.57 31.19 5.88
N GLY A 28 -26.69 30.78 4.61
CA GLY A 28 -26.12 29.54 4.14
C GLY A 28 -24.65 29.46 4.51
N GLN A 29 -24.26 28.43 5.25
CA GLN A 29 -22.87 28.07 5.37
C GLN A 29 -22.46 27.46 4.03
N GLU A 30 -22.08 28.33 3.09
CA GLU A 30 -21.15 27.98 2.03
C GLU A 30 -19.94 27.33 2.70
N SER A 31 -19.83 26.02 2.55
CA SER A 31 -18.60 25.27 2.77
C SER A 31 -17.53 25.94 1.92
N GLN A 32 -16.72 26.80 2.54
CA GLN A 32 -15.64 27.51 1.90
C GLN A 32 -14.65 26.49 1.35
N THR A 33 -14.78 26.18 0.06
CA THR A 33 -13.75 25.46 -0.69
C THR A 33 -12.55 26.38 -0.78
N GLU A 34 -11.46 26.04 -0.08
CA GLU A 34 -10.21 26.77 -0.19
C GLU A 34 -9.78 26.87 -1.67
N PRO A 35 -9.28 28.04 -2.12
CA PRO A 35 -8.95 28.25 -3.52
C PRO A 35 -7.82 27.31 -3.94
N VAL A 36 -8.01 26.63 -5.07
CA VAL A 36 -6.97 25.88 -5.76
C VAL A 36 -5.80 26.81 -6.07
N HIS A 37 -4.76 26.78 -5.26
CA HIS A 37 -3.52 27.52 -5.52
C HIS A 37 -2.87 26.92 -6.79
N LYS A 38 -2.91 27.67 -7.90
CA LYS A 38 -2.01 27.43 -9.04
C LYS A 38 -0.57 27.57 -8.54
N VAL A 39 0.35 26.69 -8.96
CA VAL A 39 1.78 26.78 -8.61
C VAL A 39 2.25 28.22 -8.83
N GLY A 40 2.45 28.94 -7.73
CA GLY A 40 2.73 30.37 -7.64
C GLY A 40 3.84 30.61 -6.60
N GLU A 41 4.33 31.85 -6.54
CA GLU A 41 5.58 32.23 -5.85
C GLU A 41 5.75 31.60 -4.46
N GLY A 42 6.85 30.84 -4.29
CA GLY A 42 7.25 30.26 -3.01
C GLY A 42 6.68 28.88 -2.68
N ILE A 43 5.81 28.29 -3.53
CA ILE A 43 5.30 26.92 -3.32
C ILE A 43 6.13 25.88 -4.09
N THR A 44 6.73 24.94 -3.37
CA THR A 44 7.33 23.72 -3.94
C THR A 44 6.30 22.59 -3.88
N PRO A 45 6.01 21.89 -5.00
CA PRO A 45 5.03 20.80 -5.02
C PRO A 45 5.54 19.56 -4.27
N PRO A 46 4.64 18.66 -3.83
CA PRO A 46 5.06 17.45 -3.15
C PRO A 46 5.74 16.49 -4.15
N ARG A 47 6.77 15.77 -3.69
CA ARG A 47 7.52 14.81 -4.51
C ARG A 47 7.30 13.40 -3.99
N ILE A 48 6.94 12.46 -4.86
CA ILE A 48 6.79 11.05 -4.47
C ILE A 48 8.13 10.49 -3.96
N ILE A 49 8.09 9.89 -2.78
CA ILE A 49 9.19 9.10 -2.19
C ILE A 49 8.92 7.62 -2.35
N PHE A 50 7.66 7.20 -2.13
CA PHE A 50 7.22 5.83 -2.22
C PHE A 50 5.81 5.79 -2.82
N ALA A 51 5.64 5.07 -3.92
CA ALA A 51 4.37 4.92 -4.61
C ALA A 51 4.21 3.47 -5.08
N PRO A 52 3.82 2.55 -4.17
CA PRO A 52 3.52 1.18 -4.56
C PRO A 52 2.41 1.18 -5.62
N ASP A 53 2.58 0.31 -6.62
CA ASP A 53 1.56 0.09 -7.64
C ASP A 53 0.28 -0.49 -7.01
N PRO A 54 -0.91 -0.21 -7.57
CA PRO A 54 -2.14 -0.86 -7.14
C PRO A 54 -2.11 -2.36 -7.44
N SER A 55 -2.96 -3.11 -6.75
CA SER A 55 -3.17 -4.51 -7.06
C SER A 55 -4.16 -4.64 -8.22
N TYR A 56 -3.88 -5.56 -9.14
CA TYR A 56 -4.86 -5.94 -10.15
C TYR A 56 -5.74 -7.04 -9.59
N THR A 57 -7.05 -6.84 -9.53
CA THR A 57 -7.95 -7.90 -9.08
C THR A 57 -7.99 -9.02 -10.11
N LEU A 58 -8.08 -10.28 -9.65
CA LEU A 58 -8.18 -11.44 -10.52
C LEU A 58 -9.35 -11.32 -11.50
N GLU A 59 -10.48 -10.81 -11.01
CA GLU A 59 -11.69 -10.58 -11.81
C GLU A 59 -11.44 -9.57 -12.93
N ALA A 60 -10.89 -8.40 -12.60
CA ALA A 60 -10.60 -7.38 -13.61
C ALA A 60 -9.53 -7.84 -14.60
N TRP A 61 -8.54 -8.62 -14.14
CA TRP A 61 -7.50 -9.19 -14.98
C TRP A 61 -8.09 -10.18 -16.00
N GLN A 62 -8.94 -11.10 -15.55
CA GLN A 62 -9.63 -12.08 -16.40
C GLN A 62 -10.57 -11.41 -17.41
N LYS A 63 -11.22 -10.31 -17.01
CA LYS A 63 -12.05 -9.49 -17.89
C LYS A 63 -11.24 -8.59 -18.85
N GLY A 64 -9.92 -8.50 -18.69
CA GLY A 64 -9.06 -7.64 -19.50
C GLY A 64 -9.33 -6.14 -19.32
N ILE A 65 -9.82 -5.72 -18.15
CA ILE A 65 -10.18 -4.31 -17.89
C ILE A 65 -8.92 -3.48 -17.76
N THR A 66 -8.61 -2.63 -18.75
CA THR A 66 -7.44 -1.75 -18.72
C THR A 66 -7.85 -0.29 -18.76
N GLY A 67 -7.04 0.59 -18.19
CA GLY A 67 -7.35 2.01 -18.19
C GLY A 67 -6.65 2.79 -17.09
N LYS A 68 -7.25 3.92 -16.71
CA LYS A 68 -6.70 4.85 -15.74
C LYS A 68 -7.80 5.28 -14.77
N VAL A 69 -7.50 5.24 -13.48
CA VAL A 69 -8.31 5.83 -12.42
C VAL A 69 -7.71 7.19 -12.09
N SER A 70 -8.53 8.25 -12.10
CA SER A 70 -8.09 9.58 -11.67
C SER A 70 -8.58 9.85 -10.26
N LEU A 71 -7.67 10.20 -9.38
CA LEU A 71 -7.92 10.43 -7.96
C LEU A 71 -7.57 11.88 -7.61
N LYS A 72 -8.32 12.45 -6.66
CA LYS A 72 -7.91 13.63 -5.90
C LYS A 72 -7.59 13.21 -4.48
N LEU A 73 -6.55 13.81 -3.91
CA LEU A 73 -6.13 13.55 -2.54
C LEU A 73 -5.47 14.79 -1.94
N GLU A 74 -5.42 14.83 -0.61
CA GLU A 74 -4.60 15.75 0.15
C GLU A 74 -3.26 15.09 0.49
N VAL A 75 -2.16 15.80 0.27
CA VAL A 75 -0.84 15.45 0.82
C VAL A 75 -0.61 16.31 2.05
N LEU A 76 -0.44 15.66 3.20
CA LEU A 76 -0.25 16.31 4.50
C LEU A 76 1.21 16.81 4.68
N PRO A 77 1.48 17.71 5.67
CA PRO A 77 2.83 18.20 5.96
C PRO A 77 3.85 17.13 6.35
N ASP A 78 3.39 15.95 6.77
CA ASP A 78 4.25 14.80 7.08
C ASP A 78 4.45 13.85 5.88
N GLY A 79 3.90 14.21 4.72
CA GLY A 79 4.02 13.42 3.49
C GLY A 79 3.04 12.27 3.35
N ARG A 80 2.12 12.06 4.31
CA ARG A 80 1.02 11.08 4.19
C ARG A 80 -0.12 11.63 3.35
N THR A 81 -0.95 10.71 2.87
CA THR A 81 -2.13 11.04 2.06
C THR A 81 -3.39 11.02 2.92
N ASN A 82 -4.34 11.89 2.60
CA ASN A 82 -5.65 11.96 3.23
C ASN A 82 -6.72 12.35 2.21
N ASN A 83 -8.00 12.28 2.57
CA ASN A 83 -9.13 12.77 1.75
C ASN A 83 -9.11 12.26 0.29
N ILE A 84 -8.75 10.98 0.11
CA ILE A 84 -8.60 10.35 -1.19
C ILE A 84 -9.97 10.06 -1.79
N ARG A 85 -10.22 10.51 -3.02
CA ARG A 85 -11.48 10.30 -3.73
C ARG A 85 -11.29 10.04 -5.21
N VAL A 86 -12.12 9.14 -5.73
CA VAL A 86 -12.18 8.84 -7.17
C VAL A 86 -12.92 9.97 -7.89
N VAL A 87 -12.27 10.55 -8.89
CA VAL A 87 -12.83 11.60 -9.76
C VAL A 87 -13.17 11.06 -11.13
N LYS A 88 -12.37 10.11 -11.64
CA LYS A 88 -12.68 9.37 -12.86
C LYS A 88 -12.52 7.88 -12.60
N PRO A 89 -13.64 7.14 -12.43
CA PRO A 89 -13.62 5.70 -12.18
C PRO A 89 -13.26 4.92 -13.44
N LEU A 90 -12.83 3.67 -13.25
CA LEU A 90 -12.59 2.68 -14.30
C LEU A 90 -13.47 1.44 -14.09
N ASP A 91 -13.34 0.81 -12.93
CA ASP A 91 -14.09 -0.37 -12.49
C ASP A 91 -14.08 -0.37 -10.96
N PRO A 92 -15.19 -0.67 -10.26
CA PRO A 92 -15.27 -0.56 -8.81
C PRO A 92 -14.15 -1.32 -8.07
N SER A 93 -13.73 -2.48 -8.57
CA SER A 93 -12.67 -3.27 -7.95
C SER A 93 -11.28 -2.62 -8.11
N LEU A 94 -11.02 -2.03 -9.29
CA LEU A 94 -9.77 -1.34 -9.59
C LEU A 94 -9.73 0.06 -8.96
N ASP A 95 -10.87 0.73 -8.86
CA ASP A 95 -11.03 2.01 -8.18
C ASP A 95 -10.65 1.88 -6.71
N GLN A 96 -11.21 0.86 -6.03
CA GLN A 96 -10.86 0.55 -4.64
C GLN A 96 -9.37 0.24 -4.49
N SER A 97 -8.80 -0.55 -5.41
CA SER A 97 -7.37 -0.87 -5.34
C SER A 97 -6.48 0.35 -5.57
N ALA A 98 -6.88 1.28 -6.44
CA ALA A 98 -6.18 2.54 -6.64
C ALA A 98 -6.20 3.41 -5.37
N VAL A 99 -7.36 3.51 -4.71
CA VAL A 99 -7.49 4.24 -3.44
C VAL A 99 -6.61 3.62 -2.35
N GLU A 100 -6.64 2.30 -2.20
CA GLU A 100 -5.83 1.58 -1.22
C GLU A 100 -4.33 1.82 -1.46
N ALA A 101 -3.86 1.70 -2.70
CA ALA A 101 -2.47 1.95 -3.04
C ALA A 101 -2.04 3.38 -2.70
N VAL A 102 -2.84 4.38 -3.08
CA VAL A 102 -2.54 5.80 -2.84
C VAL A 102 -2.58 6.15 -1.34
N ALA A 103 -3.36 5.45 -0.51
CA ALA A 103 -3.32 5.59 0.94
C ALA A 103 -1.94 5.23 1.53
N HIS A 104 -1.19 4.37 0.84
CA HIS A 104 0.15 3.94 1.22
C HIS A 104 1.27 4.72 0.51
N TRP A 105 0.94 5.70 -0.33
CA TRP A 105 1.96 6.57 -0.93
C TRP A 105 2.59 7.48 0.14
N ARG A 106 3.85 7.85 -0.09
CA ARG A 106 4.58 8.84 0.71
C ARG A 106 5.20 9.89 -0.17
N PHE A 107 5.17 11.10 0.33
CA PHE A 107 5.67 12.27 -0.35
C PHE A 107 6.69 13.00 0.51
N GLN A 108 7.67 13.63 -0.13
CA GLN A 108 8.23 14.85 0.40
C GLN A 108 7.10 15.89 0.33
N PRO A 109 6.73 16.52 1.46
CA PRO A 109 5.57 17.41 1.50
C PRO A 109 5.76 18.61 0.58
N ALA A 110 4.65 19.21 0.17
CA ALA A 110 4.70 20.53 -0.44
C ALA A 110 5.20 21.53 0.59
N THR A 111 5.96 22.53 0.16
CA THR A 111 6.42 23.59 1.04
C THR A 111 6.00 24.95 0.52
N LYS A 112 5.70 25.86 1.44
CA LYS A 112 5.53 27.30 1.15
C LYS A 112 6.57 28.06 1.93
N ASN A 113 7.48 28.74 1.22
CA ASN A 113 8.63 29.41 1.84
C ASN A 113 9.46 28.48 2.73
N GLY A 114 9.61 27.21 2.33
CA GLY A 114 10.35 26.18 3.08
C GLY A 114 9.57 25.47 4.19
N ALA A 115 8.42 26.00 4.63
CA ALA A 115 7.57 25.34 5.63
C ALA A 115 6.63 24.32 4.97
N PRO A 116 6.49 23.09 5.50
CA PRO A 116 5.62 22.08 4.92
C PRO A 116 4.13 22.44 5.09
N ILE A 117 3.33 22.20 4.06
CA ILE A 117 1.90 22.53 4.00
C ILE A 117 1.08 21.35 3.49
N SER A 118 -0.21 21.32 3.86
CA SER A 118 -1.20 20.48 3.19
C SER A 118 -1.49 21.03 1.78
N ILE A 119 -1.63 20.15 0.79
CA ILE A 119 -2.06 20.54 -0.56
C ILE A 119 -2.92 19.46 -1.20
N GLU A 120 -3.98 19.86 -1.92
CA GLU A 120 -4.73 18.95 -2.79
C GLU A 120 -4.01 18.76 -4.13
N ILE A 121 -3.81 17.50 -4.52
CA ILE A 121 -3.26 17.13 -5.82
C ILE A 121 -4.20 16.16 -6.55
N SER A 122 -4.02 16.08 -7.88
CA SER A 122 -4.64 15.05 -8.69
C SER A 122 -3.59 14.05 -9.15
N VAL A 123 -3.86 12.77 -9.00
CA VAL A 123 -2.99 11.68 -9.45
C VAL A 123 -3.75 10.74 -10.38
N VAL A 124 -3.01 10.08 -11.26
CA VAL A 124 -3.57 9.13 -12.22
C VAL A 124 -2.89 7.79 -12.02
N VAL A 125 -3.68 6.79 -11.65
CA VAL A 125 -3.22 5.42 -11.44
C VAL A 125 -3.60 4.60 -12.66
N GLY A 126 -2.60 4.01 -13.33
CA GLY A 126 -2.80 3.23 -14.55
C GLY A 126 -2.81 1.73 -14.30
N PHE A 127 -3.83 1.05 -14.83
CA PHE A 127 -3.96 -0.41 -14.87
C PHE A 127 -3.68 -0.88 -16.30
N LEU A 128 -2.51 -1.48 -16.49
CA LEU A 128 -2.05 -1.99 -17.78
C LEU A 128 -2.30 -3.50 -17.83
N GLY A 129 -3.00 -3.96 -18.87
CA GLY A 129 -3.34 -5.38 -19.02
C GLY A 129 -2.15 -6.25 -19.44
N PRO A 130 -2.36 -7.58 -19.47
CA PRO A 130 -1.32 -8.57 -19.78
C PRO A 130 -0.59 -8.38 -21.12
N THR A 131 -1.20 -7.67 -22.07
CA THR A 131 -0.66 -7.45 -23.42
C THR A 131 0.04 -6.11 -23.60
N SER A 132 0.13 -5.26 -22.57
CA SER A 132 0.82 -3.98 -22.71
C SER A 132 2.32 -4.23 -22.90
N ALA A 133 2.84 -3.93 -24.09
CA ALA A 133 4.25 -4.10 -24.46
C ALA A 133 5.21 -3.10 -23.77
N SER A 134 4.80 -2.51 -22.66
CA SER A 134 5.59 -1.52 -21.94
C SER A 134 5.59 -1.86 -20.45
N PRO A 135 6.64 -2.56 -19.97
CA PRO A 135 7.05 -2.39 -18.59
C PRO A 135 7.17 -0.89 -18.35
N ARG A 136 6.59 -0.34 -17.29
CA ARG A 136 6.85 1.06 -16.94
C ARG A 136 8.37 1.27 -16.91
N PRO A 137 8.93 2.24 -17.65
CA PRO A 137 10.36 2.49 -17.62
C PRO A 137 10.76 2.83 -16.18
N GLY A 138 11.59 1.99 -15.55
CA GLY A 138 12.17 2.26 -14.24
C GLY A 138 11.74 1.40 -13.06
N VAL A 139 10.80 0.45 -13.18
CA VAL A 139 10.40 -0.40 -12.02
C VAL A 139 10.79 -1.88 -12.15
N TYR A 140 10.74 -2.46 -13.36
CA TYR A 140 11.00 -3.89 -13.56
C TYR A 140 12.25 -4.20 -14.41
N THR A 141 12.88 -3.17 -14.98
CA THR A 141 14.08 -3.30 -15.81
C THR A 141 15.31 -3.45 -14.92
N GLY A 142 15.72 -4.69 -14.65
CA GLY A 142 16.92 -5.01 -13.85
C GLY A 142 16.72 -6.05 -12.76
N LEU A 143 15.49 -6.53 -12.53
CA LEU A 143 15.25 -7.62 -11.58
C LEU A 143 15.73 -8.95 -12.19
N PRO A 144 16.59 -9.73 -11.49
CA PRO A 144 17.04 -11.04 -11.96
C PRO A 144 15.89 -12.01 -12.31
N CYS A 145 14.70 -11.80 -11.72
CA CYS A 145 13.53 -12.64 -11.96
C CYS A 145 12.57 -12.14 -13.06
N ALA A 146 12.82 -10.96 -13.62
CA ALA A 146 12.06 -10.42 -14.76
C ALA A 146 12.59 -10.92 -16.12
N ALA A 147 13.58 -11.82 -16.12
CA ALA A 147 13.93 -12.57 -17.32
C ALA A 147 12.65 -13.20 -17.91
N LYS A 148 12.44 -13.03 -19.21
CA LYS A 148 11.19 -13.39 -19.91
C LYS A 148 10.80 -14.84 -19.60
N ILE A 149 9.84 -15.04 -18.69
CA ILE A 149 9.25 -16.34 -18.38
C ILE A 149 8.30 -16.68 -19.54
N ASP A 150 8.59 -17.73 -20.29
CA ASP A 150 7.69 -18.24 -21.32
C ASP A 150 6.50 -18.96 -20.67
N SER A 151 5.27 -18.65 -21.09
CA SER A 151 4.07 -19.31 -20.55
C SER A 151 4.06 -20.82 -20.81
N ARG A 152 4.75 -21.30 -21.86
CA ARG A 152 4.92 -22.74 -22.13
C ARG A 152 5.76 -23.45 -21.07
N ASP A 153 6.66 -22.74 -20.40
CA ASP A 153 7.54 -23.29 -19.37
C ASP A 153 6.92 -23.26 -17.97
N ILE A 154 5.81 -22.54 -17.78
CA ILE A 154 5.26 -22.27 -16.44
C ILE A 154 4.83 -23.55 -15.73
N LYS A 155 4.25 -24.51 -16.46
CA LYS A 155 3.84 -25.81 -15.92
C LYS A 155 5.04 -26.61 -15.40
N THR A 156 6.16 -26.55 -16.12
CA THR A 156 7.40 -27.22 -15.73
C THR A 156 8.05 -26.52 -14.53
N LEU A 157 8.04 -25.19 -14.50
CA LEU A 157 8.51 -24.39 -13.37
C LEU A 157 7.69 -24.68 -12.10
N LEU A 158 6.36 -24.73 -12.21
CA LEU A 158 5.48 -25.10 -11.08
C LEU A 158 5.82 -26.49 -10.53
N LYS A 159 6.07 -27.48 -11.40
CA LYS A 159 6.47 -28.83 -10.97
C LYS A 159 7.83 -28.85 -10.27
N LYS A 160 8.77 -27.99 -10.68
CA LYS A 160 10.07 -27.85 -9.99
C LYS A 160 9.90 -27.14 -8.65
N ALA A 161 9.16 -26.04 -8.63
CA ALA A 161 8.88 -25.26 -7.42
C ALA A 161 8.14 -26.10 -6.35
N SER A 162 7.19 -26.94 -6.77
CA SER A 162 6.47 -27.87 -5.89
C SER A 162 7.37 -28.98 -5.33
N LYS A 163 8.48 -29.29 -6.01
CA LYS A 163 9.50 -30.23 -5.54
C LYS A 163 10.60 -29.57 -4.70
N GLY A 164 10.46 -28.29 -4.37
CA GLY A 164 11.42 -27.58 -3.52
C GLY A 164 12.56 -26.91 -4.28
N ASP A 165 12.52 -26.81 -5.62
CA ASP A 165 13.55 -26.06 -6.36
C ASP A 165 13.46 -24.56 -6.02
N PRO A 166 14.46 -23.98 -5.32
CA PRO A 166 14.34 -22.62 -4.80
C PRO A 166 14.36 -21.55 -5.89
N LYS A 167 15.06 -21.82 -7.00
CA LYS A 167 15.09 -20.91 -8.15
C LYS A 167 13.72 -20.88 -8.81
N ALA A 168 13.11 -22.04 -9.00
CA ALA A 168 11.74 -22.12 -9.53
C ALA A 168 10.73 -21.46 -8.59
N GLN A 169 10.87 -21.61 -7.27
CA GLN A 169 10.02 -20.91 -6.30
C GLN A 169 10.14 -19.39 -6.41
N ILE A 170 11.36 -18.83 -6.54
CA ILE A 170 11.55 -17.40 -6.81
C ILE A 170 10.88 -17.01 -8.14
N THR A 171 11.09 -17.78 -9.21
CA THR A 171 10.53 -17.47 -10.53
C THR A 171 9.00 -17.47 -10.52
N ILE A 172 8.36 -18.47 -9.89
CA ILE A 172 6.91 -18.52 -9.74
C ILE A 172 6.41 -17.38 -8.85
N GLY A 173 7.13 -17.05 -7.78
CA GLY A 173 6.81 -15.88 -6.95
C GLY A 173 6.80 -14.59 -7.77
N CYS A 174 7.80 -14.38 -8.64
CA CYS A 174 7.84 -13.21 -9.52
C CYS A 174 6.75 -13.22 -10.59
N ALA A 175 6.37 -14.39 -11.11
CA ALA A 175 5.27 -14.50 -12.05
C ALA A 175 3.95 -14.03 -11.41
N TYR A 176 3.67 -14.45 -10.18
CA TYR A 176 2.52 -13.96 -9.41
C TYR A 176 2.69 -12.49 -8.99
N GLN A 177 3.87 -12.00 -8.63
CA GLN A 177 3.99 -10.62 -8.18
C GLN A 177 3.71 -9.61 -9.30
N TYR A 178 4.14 -9.93 -10.53
CA TYR A 178 4.11 -8.99 -11.66
C TYR A 178 3.14 -9.37 -12.77
N GLY A 179 2.37 -10.46 -12.59
CA GLY A 179 1.42 -10.93 -13.60
C GLY A 179 2.09 -11.39 -14.90
N LEU A 180 3.14 -12.20 -14.80
CA LEU A 180 3.93 -12.67 -15.95
C LEU A 180 3.44 -14.03 -16.44
N ALA A 181 3.82 -14.41 -17.67
CA ALA A 181 3.52 -15.73 -18.24
C ALA A 181 2.01 -16.08 -18.20
N GLU A 182 1.16 -15.07 -18.46
CA GLU A 182 -0.31 -15.15 -18.42
C GLU A 182 -0.91 -15.44 -17.02
N MET A 183 -0.07 -15.48 -15.98
CA MET A 183 -0.53 -15.62 -14.61
C MET A 183 -1.11 -14.28 -14.13
N PRO A 184 -2.31 -14.28 -13.54
CA PRO A 184 -2.83 -13.09 -12.87
C PRO A 184 -1.92 -12.69 -11.71
N PRO A 185 -1.71 -11.38 -11.48
CA PRO A 185 -0.93 -10.95 -10.34
C PRO A 185 -1.63 -11.33 -9.02
N ASP A 186 -0.89 -11.89 -8.08
CA ASP A 186 -1.36 -12.34 -6.77
C ASP A 186 -0.23 -12.20 -5.74
N ARG A 187 -0.33 -11.16 -4.90
CA ARG A 187 0.69 -10.87 -3.87
C ARG A 187 0.77 -11.97 -2.81
N ALA A 188 -0.35 -12.62 -2.47
CA ALA A 188 -0.37 -13.67 -1.46
C ALA A 188 0.34 -14.92 -1.96
N GLN A 189 0.11 -15.31 -3.21
CA GLN A 189 0.84 -16.40 -3.85
C GLN A 189 2.34 -16.06 -3.96
N ALA A 190 2.68 -14.84 -4.38
CA ALA A 190 4.07 -14.39 -4.45
C ALA A 190 4.79 -14.56 -3.10
N ILE A 191 4.21 -14.02 -2.02
CA ILE A 191 4.73 -14.16 -0.65
C ILE A 191 4.89 -15.64 -0.27
N SER A 192 3.88 -16.48 -0.57
CA SER A 192 3.94 -17.90 -0.24
C SER A 192 5.10 -18.62 -0.95
N TRP A 193 5.37 -18.29 -2.21
CA TRP A 193 6.45 -18.92 -2.97
C TRP A 193 7.83 -18.43 -2.54
N TYR A 194 8.00 -17.11 -2.37
CA TYR A 194 9.26 -16.57 -1.88
C TYR A 194 9.61 -17.07 -0.49
N ARG A 195 8.61 -17.22 0.39
CA ARG A 195 8.81 -17.72 1.75
C ARG A 195 9.48 -19.09 1.77
N LYS A 196 9.02 -20.03 0.95
CA LYS A 196 9.61 -21.38 0.86
C LYS A 196 11.11 -21.32 0.51
N ALA A 197 11.50 -20.42 -0.40
CA ALA A 197 12.89 -20.25 -0.79
C ALA A 197 13.71 -19.39 0.22
N ALA A 198 13.07 -18.44 0.91
CA ALA A 198 13.72 -17.60 1.90
C ALA A 198 14.03 -18.35 3.20
N GLU A 199 13.16 -19.29 3.58
CA GLU A 199 13.31 -20.16 4.76
C GLU A 199 14.52 -21.09 4.66
N ILE A 200 14.92 -21.51 3.46
CA ILE A 200 16.15 -22.29 3.27
C ILE A 200 17.43 -21.42 3.28
N GLY A 201 17.32 -20.12 3.57
CA GLY A 201 18.47 -19.21 3.67
C GLY A 201 18.93 -18.61 2.33
N LEU A 202 18.17 -18.76 1.24
CA LEU A 202 18.57 -18.20 -0.05
C LEU A 202 18.43 -16.67 -0.05
N VAL A 203 19.57 -15.99 0.01
CA VAL A 203 19.66 -14.52 0.15
C VAL A 203 18.82 -13.74 -0.90
N PRO A 204 18.82 -14.09 -2.21
CA PRO A 204 17.90 -13.48 -3.16
C PRO A 204 16.41 -13.68 -2.83
N ALA A 205 16.01 -14.86 -2.34
CA ALA A 205 14.61 -15.11 -1.98
C ALA A 205 14.17 -14.27 -0.77
N GLN A 206 15.07 -14.07 0.19
CA GLN A 206 14.82 -13.20 1.35
C GLN A 206 14.57 -11.75 0.91
N HIS A 207 15.34 -11.26 -0.05
CA HIS A 207 15.12 -9.94 -0.64
C HIS A 207 13.75 -9.85 -1.33
N PHE A 208 13.43 -10.80 -2.22
CA PHE A 208 12.15 -10.82 -2.93
C PHE A 208 10.95 -10.94 -1.98
N LEU A 209 11.09 -11.71 -0.90
CA LEU A 209 10.07 -11.79 0.14
C LEU A 209 9.87 -10.46 0.86
N GLY A 210 10.97 -9.77 1.19
CA GLY A 210 10.91 -8.43 1.78
C GLY A 210 10.24 -7.41 0.85
N GLU A 211 10.53 -7.47 -0.45
CA GLU A 211 9.87 -6.65 -1.47
C GLU A 211 8.37 -6.99 -1.60
N ALA A 212 8.00 -8.27 -1.57
CA ALA A 212 6.61 -8.69 -1.62
C ALA A 212 5.80 -8.18 -0.42
N TYR A 213 6.38 -8.22 0.78
CA TYR A 213 5.75 -7.63 1.97
C TYR A 213 5.65 -6.10 1.88
N LEU A 214 6.66 -5.42 1.31
CA LEU A 214 6.63 -3.97 1.12
C LEU A 214 5.47 -3.56 0.20
N LEU A 215 5.27 -4.29 -0.90
CA LEU A 215 4.14 -4.08 -1.80
C LEU A 215 2.80 -4.45 -1.16
N ASN A 216 2.78 -5.39 -0.22
CA ASN A 216 1.60 -5.77 0.55
C ASN A 216 1.38 -4.93 1.82
N PHE A 217 2.09 -3.80 1.93
CA PHE A 217 2.00 -2.84 3.04
C PHE A 217 2.33 -3.41 4.43
N ASP A 218 3.01 -4.56 4.48
CA ASP A 218 3.48 -5.16 5.72
C ASP A 218 4.92 -4.73 5.98
N TYR A 219 5.07 -3.51 6.49
CA TYR A 219 6.37 -2.87 6.60
C TYR A 219 7.28 -3.54 7.64
N VAL A 220 6.73 -4.14 8.70
CA VAL A 220 7.49 -4.86 9.72
C VAL A 220 8.13 -6.10 9.11
N ARG A 221 7.36 -6.94 8.40
CA ARG A 221 7.91 -8.12 7.73
C ARG A 221 8.81 -7.73 6.57
N ALA A 222 8.50 -6.67 5.84
CA ALA A 222 9.37 -6.15 4.79
C ALA A 222 10.74 -5.75 5.33
N TYR A 223 10.79 -4.94 6.39
CA TYR A 223 12.04 -4.55 7.06
C TYR A 223 12.82 -5.79 7.54
N THR A 224 12.13 -6.72 8.19
CA THR A 224 12.72 -7.96 8.70
C THR A 224 13.48 -8.72 7.60
N TRP A 225 12.79 -9.04 6.50
CA TRP A 225 13.37 -9.84 5.42
C TRP A 225 14.41 -9.07 4.60
N LEU A 226 14.23 -7.77 4.37
CA LEU A 226 15.23 -6.93 3.72
C LEU A 226 16.51 -6.80 4.56
N THR A 227 16.39 -6.73 5.88
CA THR A 227 17.54 -6.69 6.81
C THR A 227 18.30 -8.02 6.82
N ILE A 228 17.58 -9.15 6.83
CA ILE A 228 18.17 -10.48 6.72
C ILE A 228 18.92 -10.61 5.39
N ALA A 229 18.29 -10.26 4.27
CA ALA A 229 18.93 -10.33 2.95
C ALA A 229 20.17 -9.42 2.84
N ASN A 230 20.10 -8.19 3.35
CA ASN A 230 21.23 -7.27 3.38
C ASN A 230 22.38 -7.80 4.26
N SER A 231 22.07 -8.41 5.41
CA SER A 231 23.05 -9.08 6.26
C SER A 231 23.72 -10.27 5.55
N GLY A 232 22.97 -10.97 4.68
CA GLY A 232 23.48 -12.03 3.81
C GLY A 232 24.25 -11.53 2.57
N GLY A 233 24.46 -10.22 2.44
CA GLY A 233 25.25 -9.62 1.36
C GLY A 233 24.45 -9.17 0.13
N TYR A 234 23.11 -9.27 0.13
CA TYR A 234 22.30 -8.73 -0.96
C TYR A 234 22.43 -7.20 -1.03
N LYS A 235 22.71 -6.66 -2.21
CA LYS A 235 22.77 -5.22 -2.47
C LYS A 235 21.59 -4.82 -3.33
N ASP A 236 20.55 -4.25 -2.69
CA ASP A 236 19.38 -3.76 -3.41
C ASP A 236 19.74 -2.47 -4.17
N PRO A 237 19.65 -2.44 -5.50
CA PRO A 237 19.96 -1.23 -6.28
C PRO A 237 19.02 -0.04 -5.97
N ASN A 238 17.88 -0.29 -5.34
CA ASN A 238 16.88 0.74 -5.02
C ASN A 238 16.80 1.09 -3.53
N ASP A 239 17.73 0.57 -2.70
CA ASP A 239 17.79 0.83 -1.26
C ASP A 239 16.42 0.62 -0.54
N LYS A 240 15.66 -0.42 -0.87
CA LYS A 240 14.32 -0.64 -0.28
C LYS A 240 14.33 -0.74 1.23
N LEU A 241 15.43 -1.21 1.84
CA LEU A 241 15.60 -1.21 3.29
C LEU A 241 15.55 0.22 3.86
N LYS A 242 16.18 1.19 3.19
CA LYS A 242 16.10 2.61 3.57
C LYS A 242 14.69 3.15 3.40
N ILE A 243 14.01 2.80 2.31
CA ILE A 243 12.62 3.20 2.07
C ILE A 243 11.72 2.68 3.18
N VAL A 244 11.73 1.37 3.49
CA VAL A 244 10.83 0.82 4.52
C VAL A 244 11.16 1.35 5.91
N THR A 245 12.42 1.69 6.20
CA THR A 245 12.80 2.30 7.48
C THR A 245 12.08 3.64 7.72
N THR A 246 11.82 4.43 6.67
CA THR A 246 11.07 5.70 6.81
C THR A 246 9.56 5.51 6.97
N LEU A 247 9.05 4.29 6.75
CA LEU A 247 7.63 3.96 6.86
C LEU A 247 7.23 3.45 8.25
N LEU A 248 8.21 3.11 9.08
CA LEU A 248 8.02 2.48 10.38
C LEU A 248 8.21 3.50 11.51
N ASN A 249 7.47 3.31 12.60
CA ASN A 249 7.77 3.97 13.87
C ASN A 249 8.76 3.15 14.71
N ALA A 250 9.18 3.68 15.86
CA ALA A 250 10.18 3.05 16.72
C ALA A 250 9.76 1.67 17.23
N ASP A 251 8.51 1.51 17.64
CA ASP A 251 7.99 0.22 18.15
C ASP A 251 8.00 -0.84 17.04
N GLN A 252 7.55 -0.46 15.85
CA GLN A 252 7.54 -1.36 14.70
C GLN A 252 8.95 -1.74 14.23
N ILE A 253 9.93 -0.85 14.35
CA ILE A 253 11.34 -1.16 14.11
C ILE A 253 11.83 -2.17 15.15
N SER A 254 11.52 -1.95 16.44
CA SER A 254 11.90 -2.86 17.52
C SER A 254 11.33 -4.27 17.31
N ASP A 255 10.05 -4.37 16.93
CA ASP A 255 9.40 -5.63 16.59
C ASP A 255 10.08 -6.34 15.42
N ALA A 256 10.46 -5.58 14.37
CA ALA A 256 11.14 -6.14 13.21
C ALA A 256 12.56 -6.64 13.57
N GLU A 257 13.31 -5.88 14.37
CA GLU A 257 14.64 -6.28 14.85
C GLU A 257 14.58 -7.54 15.72
N ALA A 258 13.54 -7.69 16.55
CA ALA A 258 13.31 -8.90 17.31
C ALA A 258 13.08 -10.12 16.40
N GLN A 259 12.32 -9.95 15.31
CA GLN A 259 12.13 -11.00 14.29
C GLN A 259 13.44 -11.35 13.56
N VAL A 260 14.27 -10.35 13.23
CA VAL A 260 15.60 -10.59 12.65
C VAL A 260 16.49 -11.38 13.61
N ALA A 261 16.51 -11.03 14.89
CA ALA A 261 17.29 -11.71 15.91
C ALA A 261 16.85 -13.15 16.11
N GLU A 262 15.54 -13.42 16.15
CA GLU A 262 14.97 -14.77 16.20
C GLU A 262 15.39 -15.59 14.98
N TRP A 263 15.23 -15.04 13.76
CA TRP A 263 15.61 -15.74 12.54
C TRP A 263 17.10 -16.13 12.55
N LYS A 264 17.98 -15.20 12.97
CA LYS A 264 19.42 -15.45 13.11
C LYS A 264 19.72 -16.54 14.15
N ARG A 265 18.98 -16.60 15.25
CA ARG A 265 19.13 -17.68 16.25
C ARG A 265 18.78 -19.05 15.67
N GLN A 266 17.73 -19.13 14.84
CA GLN A 266 17.28 -20.38 14.24
C GLN A 266 18.18 -20.87 13.09
N HIS A 267 18.82 -19.95 12.36
CA HIS A 267 19.56 -20.25 11.12
C HIS A 267 21.07 -19.98 11.21
N GLY A 268 21.57 -19.54 12.37
CA GLY A 268 22.94 -19.06 12.57
C GLY A 268 23.99 -20.09 12.96
N THR A 269 23.77 -21.40 12.76
CA THR A 269 24.75 -22.44 13.10
C THR A 269 24.99 -23.42 11.96
N LYS A 270 26.08 -23.22 11.21
CA LYS A 270 27.30 -24.05 11.22
C LYS A 270 28.46 -23.28 10.61
#